data_AF-A0A519ZA55-F1
#
_entry.id   AF-A0A519ZA55-F1
#
_cell.length_a   1.000
_cell.length_b   1.000
_cell.length_c   1.000
_cell.angle_alpha   90.00
_cell.angle_beta   90.00
_cell.angle_gamma   90.00
#
_symmetry.space_group_name_H-M   'P 1'
#
loop_
_entity.id
_entity.type
_entity.pdbx_description
1 polymer ?
#
loop_
_entity_poly.entity_id
_entity_poly.type
_entity_poly.pdbx_seq_one_letter_code
_entity_poly.pdbx_strand_id
1 'polypeptide(L)'
;MSSHPTLLAFDTSTSELSVAVTARGQVWEHTGPGGAQASSTLIPTVQALLRDAGVTLAELDAIAFGRGPGSFTGLRTACAVAQGLGFGADVPLLPVDTLLAVAEDAR
;
A
#
# COMPACT_ATOMS: atom_id res chain seq x y z
N MET A 1 -19.30 -3.21 8.91
CA MET A 1 -18.24 -2.46 8.21
C MET A 1 -18.72 -1.03 8.08
N SER A 2 -17.87 -0.05 8.43
CA SER A 2 -18.22 1.37 8.25
C SER A 2 -18.53 1.65 6.78
N SER A 3 -19.37 2.65 6.49
CA SER A 3 -19.70 3.01 5.08
C SER A 3 -18.47 3.49 4.30
N HIS A 4 -17.38 3.82 5.00
CA HIS A 4 -16.08 4.19 4.44
C HIS A 4 -14.98 3.47 5.21
N PRO A 5 -14.38 2.40 4.65
CA PRO A 5 -13.28 1.70 5.30
C PRO A 5 -12.01 2.57 5.33
N THR A 6 -11.20 2.38 6.37
CA THR A 6 -9.87 2.97 6.48
C THR A 6 -8.84 1.95 6.01
N LEU A 7 -8.22 2.17 4.85
CA LEU A 7 -7.32 1.20 4.22
C LEU A 7 -5.99 1.84 3.87
N LEU A 8 -4.92 1.06 3.99
CA LEU A 8 -3.62 1.34 3.37
C LEU A 8 -3.48 0.45 2.14
N ALA A 9 -3.06 1.02 1.01
CA ALA A 9 -2.74 0.28 -0.21
C ALA A 9 -1.34 0.65 -0.71
N PHE A 10 -0.57 -0.31 -1.20
CA PHE A 10 0.67 0.00 -1.93
C PHE A 10 1.07 -1.08 -2.93
N ASP A 11 1.75 -0.68 -4.01
CA ASP A 11 2.34 -1.58 -4.98
C ASP A 11 3.78 -1.12 -5.28
N THR A 12 4.72 -2.07 -5.26
CA THR A 12 6.14 -1.86 -5.58
C THR A 12 6.63 -2.81 -6.68
N SER A 13 5.72 -3.52 -7.34
CA SER A 13 6.01 -4.55 -8.32
C SER A 13 6.58 -4.00 -9.63
N THR A 14 6.38 -2.73 -9.95
CA THR A 14 6.82 -2.10 -11.21
C THR A 14 8.03 -1.17 -10.99
N SER A 15 8.36 -0.37 -12.01
CA SER A 15 9.32 0.73 -11.89
C SER A 15 8.78 1.94 -11.13
N GLU A 16 7.52 1.89 -10.70
CA GLU A 16 6.84 2.90 -9.90
C GLU A 16 6.43 2.31 -8.55
N LEU A 17 6.62 3.10 -7.50
CA LEU A 17 6.04 2.89 -6.18
C LEU A 17 4.73 3.67 -6.13
N SER A 18 3.64 3.02 -5.77
CA SER A 18 2.37 3.67 -5.49
C SER A 18 1.93 3.36 -4.06
N VAL A 19 1.49 4.37 -3.32
CA VAL A 19 0.96 4.24 -1.95
C VAL A 19 -0.30 5.10 -1.84
N ALA A 20 -1.34 4.55 -1.23
CA ALA A 20 -2.57 5.28 -0.95
C ALA A 20 -3.11 4.94 0.45
N VAL A 21 -3.72 5.93 1.09
CA VAL A 21 -4.53 5.77 2.30
C VAL A 21 -5.93 6.26 1.97
N THR A 22 -6.95 5.46 2.26
CA THR A 22 -8.34 5.94 2.29
C THR A 22 -8.80 6.02 3.73
N ALA A 23 -9.46 7.12 4.10
CA ALA A 23 -10.08 7.28 5.40
C ALA A 23 -11.19 8.34 5.31
N ARG A 24 -12.32 8.11 5.99
CA ARG A 24 -13.43 9.08 6.09
C ARG A 24 -13.94 9.58 4.72
N GLY A 25 -13.88 8.72 3.69
CA GLY A 25 -14.31 9.03 2.33
C GLY A 25 -13.33 9.88 1.52
N GLN A 26 -12.11 10.10 2.01
CA GLN A 26 -11.03 10.82 1.33
C GLN A 26 -9.87 9.88 1.03
N VAL A 27 -9.08 10.24 0.01
CA VAL A 27 -7.89 9.49 -0.42
C VAL A 27 -6.67 10.40 -0.40
N TRP A 28 -5.57 9.90 0.16
CA TRP A 28 -4.24 10.48 0.08
C TRP A 28 -3.36 9.52 -0.67
N GLU A 29 -2.63 10.01 -1.67
CA GLU A 29 -1.85 9.18 -2.58
C GLU A 29 -0.45 9.73 -2.82
N HIS A 30 0.47 8.83 -3.15
CA HIS A 30 1.82 9.14 -3.55
C HIS A 30 2.28 8.15 -4.61
N THR A 31 2.87 8.68 -5.69
CA THR A 31 3.66 7.93 -6.65
C THR A 31 5.12 8.36 -6.60
N GLY A 32 6.03 7.43 -6.86
CA GLY A 32 7.46 7.69 -6.82
C GLY A 32 8.29 6.58 -7.47
N PRO A 33 9.63 6.67 -7.46
CA PRO A 33 10.48 5.66 -8.07
C PRO A 33 10.36 4.28 -7.40
N GLY A 34 10.10 3.25 -8.20
CA GLY A 34 9.97 1.86 -7.78
C GLY A 34 11.31 1.08 -7.72
N GLY A 35 11.22 -0.25 -7.81
CA GLY A 35 12.40 -1.14 -7.82
C GLY A 35 13.26 -1.04 -6.56
N ALA A 36 14.58 -0.86 -6.72
CA ALA A 36 15.50 -0.82 -5.58
C ALA A 36 15.22 0.37 -4.63
N GLN A 37 14.76 1.51 -5.16
CA GLN A 37 14.45 2.69 -4.35
C GLN A 37 13.21 2.47 -3.46
N ALA A 38 12.23 1.70 -3.93
CA ALA A 38 11.03 1.40 -3.15
C ALA A 38 11.33 0.79 -1.78
N SER A 39 12.42 0.01 -1.67
CA SER A 39 12.81 -0.63 -0.42
C SER A 39 13.21 0.34 0.70
N SER A 40 13.74 1.53 0.35
CA SER A 40 14.11 2.56 1.31
C SER A 40 13.02 3.62 1.49
N THR A 41 12.16 3.82 0.50
CA THR A 41 11.16 4.90 0.50
C THR A 41 9.77 4.48 0.96
N LEU A 42 9.37 3.20 0.79
CA LEU A 42 8.00 2.74 1.07
C LEU A 42 7.54 3.05 2.50
N ILE A 43 8.28 2.65 3.53
CA ILE A 43 7.88 2.87 4.93
C ILE A 43 7.79 4.37 5.26
N PRO A 44 8.80 5.22 4.94
CA PRO A 44 8.68 6.67 5.11
C PRO A 44 7.46 7.28 4.42
N THR A 45 7.15 6.86 3.18
CA THR A 45 5.98 7.33 2.44
C THR A 45 4.68 6.92 3.13
N VAL A 46 4.56 5.66 3.56
CA VAL A 46 3.39 5.17 4.32
C VAL A 46 3.19 6.00 5.59
N GLN A 47 4.25 6.24 6.35
CA GLN A 47 4.18 7.04 7.58
C GLN A 47 3.78 8.49 7.31
N ALA A 48 4.23 9.07 6.20
CA ALA A 48 3.85 10.41 5.79
C ALA A 48 2.37 10.49 5.44
N LEU A 49 1.87 9.59 4.59
CA LEU A 49 0.47 9.56 4.20
C LEU A 49 -0.48 9.29 5.37
N LEU A 50 -0.14 8.37 6.27
CA LEU A 50 -0.92 8.12 7.48
C LEU A 50 -1.02 9.37 8.36
N ARG A 51 0.10 10.09 8.53
CA ARG A 51 0.12 11.36 9.27
C ARG A 51 -0.74 12.42 8.59
N ASP A 52 -0.63 12.58 7.27
CA ASP A 52 -1.41 13.56 6.50
C ASP A 52 -2.91 13.24 6.51
N ALA A 53 -3.27 11.95 6.58
CA ALA A 53 -4.63 11.48 6.76
C ALA A 53 -5.16 11.61 8.20
N GLY A 54 -4.29 11.88 9.18
CA GLY A 54 -4.63 11.84 10.60
C GLY A 54 -5.15 10.47 11.03
N VAL A 55 -4.46 9.41 10.59
CA VAL A 55 -4.77 8.00 10.84
C VAL A 55 -3.55 7.32 11.44
N THR A 56 -3.77 6.56 12.49
CA THR A 56 -2.76 5.68 13.09
C THR A 56 -2.83 4.29 12.46
N LEU A 57 -1.74 3.54 12.57
CA LEU A 57 -1.70 2.18 12.01
C LEU A 57 -2.78 1.26 12.61
N ALA A 58 -3.14 1.45 13.89
CA ALA A 58 -4.16 0.68 14.59
C ALA A 58 -5.60 1.04 14.20
N GLU A 59 -5.81 2.12 13.45
CA GLU A 59 -7.12 2.52 12.92
C GLU A 59 -7.38 1.96 11.50
N LEU A 60 -6.42 1.23 10.93
CA LEU A 60 -6.60 0.54 9.65
C LEU A 60 -7.57 -0.62 9.81
N ASP A 61 -8.47 -0.80 8.84
CA ASP A 61 -9.32 -1.98 8.72
C ASP A 61 -8.59 -3.12 7.98
N ALA A 62 -7.70 -2.79 7.05
CA ALA A 62 -6.89 -3.74 6.28
C ALA A 62 -5.71 -3.06 5.57
N ILE A 63 -4.76 -3.87 5.09
CA ILE A 63 -3.67 -3.44 4.21
C ILE A 63 -3.75 -4.20 2.88
N ALA A 64 -3.97 -3.46 1.79
CA ALA A 64 -3.88 -3.99 0.44
C ALA A 64 -2.46 -3.85 -0.10
N PHE A 65 -1.97 -4.86 -0.82
CA PHE A 65 -0.65 -4.79 -1.43
C PHE A 65 -0.58 -5.52 -2.77
N GLY A 66 0.23 -4.97 -3.68
CA GLY A 66 0.55 -5.61 -4.96
C GLY A 66 1.28 -6.94 -4.76
N ARG A 67 0.65 -8.05 -5.14
CA ARG A 67 1.22 -9.40 -5.07
C ARG A 67 1.95 -9.81 -6.35
N GLY A 68 1.97 -8.94 -7.36
CA GLY A 68 2.54 -9.19 -8.67
C GLY A 68 1.55 -9.72 -9.71
N PRO A 69 2.03 -10.12 -10.90
CA PRO A 69 3.45 -10.28 -11.29
C PRO A 69 4.23 -8.95 -11.37
N GLY A 70 5.56 -9.01 -11.32
CA GLY A 70 6.44 -7.84 -11.39
C GLY A 70 7.88 -8.15 -10.99
N SER A 71 8.66 -7.11 -10.68
CA SER A 71 10.07 -7.23 -10.30
C SER A 71 10.25 -8.01 -9.00
N PHE A 72 11.18 -8.97 -8.98
CA PHE A 72 11.41 -9.82 -7.82
C PHE A 72 11.70 -9.04 -6.53
N THR A 73 12.56 -8.01 -6.63
CA THR A 73 12.87 -7.12 -5.51
C THR A 73 11.63 -6.38 -5.02
N GLY A 74 10.87 -5.80 -5.96
CA GLY A 74 9.65 -5.07 -5.68
C GLY A 74 8.61 -5.91 -4.96
N LEU A 75 8.33 -7.13 -5.45
CA LEU A 75 7.37 -8.03 -4.84
C LEU A 75 7.76 -8.43 -3.40
N ARG A 76 9.05 -8.67 -3.17
CA ARG A 76 9.55 -8.97 -1.82
C ARG A 76 9.44 -7.77 -0.89
N THR A 77 9.68 -6.55 -1.39
CA THR A 77 9.48 -5.32 -0.63
C THR A 77 8.02 -5.16 -0.21
N ALA A 78 7.07 -5.23 -1.15
CA ALA A 78 5.64 -5.12 -0.84
C ALA A 78 5.21 -6.18 0.19
N CYS A 79 5.54 -7.45 -0.05
CA CYS A 79 5.14 -8.55 0.83
C CYS A 79 5.72 -8.39 2.25
N ALA A 80 7.02 -8.08 2.38
CA ALA A 80 7.66 -7.93 3.68
C ALA A 80 7.09 -6.76 4.48
N VAL A 81 6.85 -5.62 3.82
CA VAL A 81 6.27 -4.44 4.48
C VAL A 81 4.81 -4.69 4.86
N ALA A 82 4.02 -5.31 3.97
CA ALA A 82 2.63 -5.68 4.27
C ALA A 82 2.55 -6.60 5.49
N GLN A 83 3.39 -7.64 5.53
CA GLN A 83 3.45 -8.58 6.65
C GLN A 83 3.86 -7.91 7.95
N GLY A 84 4.92 -7.08 7.93
CA GLY A 84 5.39 -6.39 9.13
C GLY A 84 4.36 -5.41 9.69
N LEU A 85 3.76 -4.58 8.83
CA LEU A 85 2.73 -3.63 9.22
C LEU A 85 1.44 -4.32 9.66
N GLY A 86 0.98 -5.32 8.91
CA GLY A 86 -0.24 -6.07 9.21
C GLY A 86 -0.15 -6.82 10.54
N PHE A 87 1.00 -7.44 10.80
CA PHE A 87 1.27 -8.07 12.10
C PHE A 87 1.28 -7.03 13.24
N GLY A 88 1.92 -5.88 13.04
CA GLY A 88 1.98 -4.83 14.06
C GLY A 88 0.64 -4.14 14.33
N ALA A 89 -0.24 -4.12 13.34
CA ALA A 89 -1.57 -3.50 13.41
C ALA A 89 -2.68 -4.48 13.80
N ASP A 90 -2.42 -5.78 13.74
CA ASP A 90 -3.42 -6.86 13.87
C ASP A 90 -4.57 -6.75 12.86
N VAL A 91 -4.23 -6.50 11.59
CA VAL A 91 -5.20 -6.31 10.49
C VAL A 91 -5.01 -7.32 9.35
N PRO A 92 -6.08 -7.69 8.64
CA PRO A 92 -5.98 -8.58 7.48
C PRO A 92 -5.19 -7.93 6.34
N LEU A 93 -4.51 -8.80 5.56
CA LEU A 93 -3.80 -8.43 4.34
C LEU A 93 -4.63 -8.80 3.11
N LEU A 94 -4.73 -7.88 2.16
CA LEU A 94 -5.47 -8.03 0.91
C LEU A 94 -4.47 -8.08 -0.26
N PRO A 95 -4.05 -9.26 -0.72
CA PRO A 95 -3.15 -9.37 -1.86
C PRO A 95 -3.90 -9.04 -3.16
N VAL A 96 -3.44 -8.02 -3.89
CA VAL A 96 -4.04 -7.55 -5.15
C VAL A 96 -3.15 -7.94 -6.32
N ASP A 97 -3.74 -8.53 -7.36
CA ASP A 97 -3.01 -8.84 -8.59
C ASP A 97 -2.64 -7.55 -9.32
N THR A 98 -1.35 -7.34 -9.56
CA THR A 98 -0.84 -6.09 -10.13
C THR A 98 -1.41 -5.84 -11.53
N LEU A 99 -1.62 -6.88 -12.35
CA LEU A 99 -2.18 -6.69 -13.69
C LEU A 99 -3.66 -6.28 -13.65
N LEU A 100 -4.41 -6.77 -12.65
CA LEU A 100 -5.78 -6.30 -12.42
C LEU A 100 -5.80 -4.85 -11.96
N ALA A 101 -4.86 -4.44 -11.10
CA ALA A 101 -4.71 -3.05 -10.68
C ALA A 101 -4.42 -2.12 -11.87
N VAL A 102 -3.47 -2.50 -12.74
CA VAL A 102 -3.16 -1.74 -13.96
C VAL A 102 -4.36 -1.67 -14.92
N ALA A 103 -5.12 -2.76 -15.05
CA ALA A 103 -6.32 -2.77 -15.88
C ALA A 103 -7.42 -1.83 -15.35
N GLU A 104 -7.56 -1.74 -14.03
CA GLU A 104 -8.53 -0.83 -13.40
C GLU A 104 -8.11 0.65 -13.52
N ASP A 105 -6.82 0.95 -13.40
CA ASP A 105 -6.29 2.31 -13.60
C ASP A 105 -6.54 2.85 -15.03
N ALA A 106 -6.60 1.95 -16.02
CA ALA A 106 -6.84 2.29 -17.43
C ALA A 106 -8.32 2.40 -17.82
N ARG A 107 -9.27 2.18 -16.89
CA ARG A 107 -10.72 2.15 -17.15
C ARG A 107 -11.31 3.56 -17.27
#